data_AF-A0A2A5BFX3-F1
#
_entry.id   AF-A0A2A5BFX3-F1
#
_cell.length_a   1.000
_cell.length_b   1.000
_cell.length_c   1.000
_cell.angle_alpha   90.00
_cell.angle_beta   90.00
_cell.angle_gamma   90.00
#
_symmetry.space_group_name_H-M   'P 1'
#
loop_
_entity.id
_entity.type
_entity.pdbx_description
1 polymer ?
#
loop_
_entity_poly.entity_id
_entity_poly.type
_entity_poly.pdbx_seq_one_letter_code
_entity_poly.pdbx_strand_id
1 'polypeptide(L)' 'PAKCKVKIFTLNGILVREFTKDDDGITYLEWDLKNHARIPISSGMYIVHVDVPDVGEVILKWFGALRPVDLDSF' A
#
# COMPACT_ATOMS: atom_id res chain seq x y z
N PRO A 1 9.14 10.59 -6.80
CA PRO A 1 8.48 11.30 -7.92
C PRO A 1 7.42 12.26 -7.39
N ALA A 2 7.22 13.40 -8.07
CA ALA A 2 6.18 14.38 -7.76
C ALA A 2 4.76 13.84 -8.01
N LYS A 3 4.58 13.29 -9.22
CA LYS A 3 3.32 12.69 -9.67
C LYS A 3 3.49 11.19 -9.85
N CYS A 4 2.65 10.40 -9.20
CA CYS A 4 2.59 8.96 -9.43
C CYS A 4 1.27 8.37 -8.95
N LYS A 5 0.94 7.18 -9.47
CA LYS A 5 -0.11 6.33 -8.90
C LYS A 5 0.52 5.14 -8.20
N VAL A 6 0.06 4.86 -7.00
CA VAL A 6 0.50 3.68 -6.23
C VAL A 6 -0.69 2.79 -6.00
N LYS A 7 -0.65 1.57 -6.53
CA LYS A 7 -1.68 0.55 -6.36
C LYS A 7 -1.13 -0.61 -5.57
N ILE A 8 -1.90 -1.06 -4.58
CA ILE A 8 -1.53 -2.18 -3.72
C ILE A 8 -2.46 -3.33 -4.02
N PHE A 9 -1.90 -4.51 -4.29
CA PHE A 9 -2.64 -5.71 -4.62
C PHE A 9 -2.28 -6.86 -3.68
N THR A 10 -3.23 -7.78 -3.50
CA THR A 10 -2.92 -9.12 -3.00
C THR A 10 -2.13 -9.91 -4.06
N LEU A 11 -1.49 -11.03 -3.67
CA LEU A 11 -0.76 -11.90 -4.62
C LEU A 11 -1.62 -12.44 -5.77
N ASN A 12 -2.92 -12.63 -5.54
CA ASN A 12 -3.87 -13.07 -6.59
C ASN A 12 -4.45 -11.90 -7.41
N GLY A 13 -3.89 -10.69 -7.28
CA GLY A 13 -4.18 -9.55 -8.14
C GLY A 13 -5.40 -8.71 -7.74
N ILE A 14 -5.96 -8.89 -6.53
CA ILE A 14 -7.09 -8.09 -6.06
C ILE A 14 -6.58 -6.73 -5.57
N LEU A 15 -7.17 -5.64 -6.06
CA LEU A 15 -6.84 -4.29 -5.62
C LEU A 15 -7.28 -4.06 -4.17
N VAL A 16 -6.31 -3.73 -3.32
CA VAL A 16 -6.50 -3.45 -1.90
C VAL A 16 -6.71 -1.95 -1.68
N ARG A 17 -5.82 -1.13 -2.24
CA ARG A 17 -5.77 0.32 -2.05
C ARG A 17 -5.12 0.99 -3.27
N GLU A 18 -5.55 2.21 -3.57
CA GLU A 18 -4.92 3.08 -4.57
C GLU A 18 -4.65 4.46 -3.95
N PHE A 19 -3.50 5.02 -4.28
CA PHE A 19 -3.10 6.38 -3.92
C PHE A 19 -2.71 7.13 -5.19
N THR A 20 -3.16 8.38 -5.28
CA THR A 20 -2.66 9.33 -6.28
C THR A 20 -1.81 10.34 -5.55
N LYS A 21 -0.54 10.45 -5.95
CA LYS A 21 0.36 11.50 -5.49
C LYS A 21 0.48 12.55 -6.58
N ASP A 22 0.25 13.80 -6.21
CA ASP A 22 0.40 14.97 -7.09
C ASP A 22 0.86 16.16 -6.24
N ASP A 23 2.01 16.00 -5.58
CA ASP A 23 2.58 17.01 -4.68
C ASP A 23 4.12 16.96 -4.76
N ASP A 24 4.72 18.10 -5.12
CA ASP A 24 6.17 18.30 -5.26
C ASP A 24 6.90 18.40 -3.90
N GLY A 25 6.20 18.76 -2.82
CA GLY A 25 6.77 18.99 -1.49
C GLY A 25 6.88 17.73 -0.62
N ILE A 26 6.18 16.66 -0.99
CA ILE A 26 6.14 15.41 -0.21
C ILE A 26 6.89 14.32 -0.97
N THR A 27 7.71 13.51 -0.29
CA THR A 27 8.49 12.42 -0.93
C THR A 27 8.00 11.02 -0.56
N TYR A 28 7.02 10.90 0.34
CA TYR A 28 6.47 9.64 0.83
C TYR A 28 4.95 9.56 0.64
N LEU A 29 4.40 8.36 0.87
CA LEU A 29 2.97 8.12 1.05
C LEU A 29 2.81 7.27 2.30
N GLU A 30 1.77 7.53 3.08
CA GLU A 30 1.45 6.75 4.28
C GLU A 30 0.28 5.82 3.98
N TRP A 31 0.47 4.54 4.27
CA TRP A 31 -0.60 3.55 4.22
C TRP A 31 -0.95 3.12 5.64
N ASP A 32 -2.20 3.38 6.02
CA ASP A 32 -2.80 3.02 7.31
C ASP A 32 -3.05 1.51 7.51
N LEU A 33 -2.53 0.67 6.60
CA LEU A 33 -2.73 -0.78 6.55
C LEU A 33 -4.20 -1.19 6.44
N LYS A 34 -5.04 -0.32 5.88
CA LYS A 34 -6.45 -0.61 5.57
C LYS A 34 -6.68 -0.66 4.07
N ASN A 35 -7.66 -1.45 3.67
CA ASN A 35 -8.13 -1.45 2.29
C ASN A 35 -8.97 -0.19 1.99
N HIS A 36 -9.48 -0.08 0.76
CA HIS A 36 -10.39 0.99 0.34
C HIS A 36 -11.67 1.11 1.20
N ALA A 37 -12.13 0.00 1.80
CA ALA A 37 -13.28 -0.03 2.71
C ALA A 37 -12.94 0.32 4.17
N ARG A 38 -11.70 0.77 4.45
CA ARG A 38 -11.20 1.06 5.81
C ARG A 38 -11.17 -0.15 6.75
N ILE A 39 -11.12 -1.36 6.18
CA ILE A 39 -10.97 -2.60 6.93
C ILE A 39 -9.47 -2.93 7.00
N PRO A 40 -8.92 -3.29 8.18
CA PRO A 40 -7.54 -3.76 8.30
C PRO A 40 -7.25 -4.92 7.35
N ILE A 41 -6.09 -4.89 6.70
CA ILE A 41 -5.64 -6.00 5.86
C ILE A 41 -5.18 -7.18 6.72
N SER A 42 -5.06 -8.37 6.13
CA SER A 42 -4.39 -9.51 6.78
C SER A 42 -2.87 -9.41 6.68
N SER A 43 -2.16 -10.05 7.61
CA SER A 43 -0.72 -10.31 7.43
C SER A 43 -0.48 -11.15 6.17
N GLY A 44 0.59 -10.88 5.44
CA GLY A 44 0.94 -11.59 4.21
C GLY A 44 1.74 -10.77 3.20
N MET A 45 1.98 -11.35 2.03
CA MET A 45 2.62 -10.66 0.91
C MET A 45 1.60 -9.86 0.10
N TYR A 46 2.02 -8.67 -0.31
CA TYR A 46 1.30 -7.77 -1.19
C TYR A 46 2.25 -7.28 -2.29
N ILE A 47 1.66 -6.86 -3.40
CA ILE A 47 2.35 -6.26 -4.53
C ILE A 47 2.05 -4.77 -4.51
N VAL A 48 3.08 -3.94 -4.48
CA VAL A 48 2.95 -2.48 -4.59
C VAL A 48 3.45 -2.07 -5.97
N HIS A 49 2.54 -1.64 -6.83
CA HIS A 49 2.82 -1.11 -8.15
C HIS A 49 2.87 0.41 -8.09
N VAL A 50 4.01 0.98 -8.45
CA VAL A 50 4.21 2.43 -8.55
C VAL A 50 4.36 2.78 -10.02
N ASP A 51 3.43 3.57 -10.53
CA ASP A 51 3.38 4.05 -11.91
C ASP A 51 3.67 5.56 -11.93
N VAL A 52 4.71 5.95 -12.67
CA VAL A 52 5.12 7.34 -12.86
C VAL A 52 4.91 7.70 -14.33
N PRO A 53 3.95 8.61 -14.63
CA PRO A 53 3.67 9.05 -15.99
C PRO A 53 4.95 9.50 -16.72
N ASP A 54 5.08 9.09 -17.99
CA ASP A 54 6.19 9.44 -18.89
C ASP A 54 7.60 9.00 -18.45
N VAL A 55 7.70 8.19 -17.38
CA VAL A 55 8.97 7.67 -16.86
C VAL A 55 8.96 6.14 -16.83
N GLY A 56 7.89 5.53 -16.32
CA GLY A 56 7.74 4.07 -16.24
C GLY A 56 7.22 3.60 -14.89
N GLU A 57 7.36 2.31 -14.65
CA GLU A 57 6.78 1.63 -13.49
C GLU A 57 7.80 0.80 -12.69
N VAL A 58 7.52 0.61 -11.40
CA VAL A 58 8.24 -0.33 -10.53
C VAL A 58 7.25 -1.15 -9.72
N ILE A 59 7.59 -2.43 -9.53
CA ILE A 59 6.81 -3.37 -8.72
C ILE A 59 7.65 -3.79 -7.52
N LEU A 60 7.08 -3.59 -6.33
CA LEU A 60 7.68 -4.00 -5.05
C LEU A 60 6.88 -5.15 -4.47
N LYS A 61 7.58 -6.15 -3.92
CA LYS A 61 6.98 -7.22 -3.11
C LYS A 61 7.16 -6.83 -1.66
N TRP A 62 6.05 -6.64 -0.95
CA TRP A 62 6.04 -6.18 0.43
C TRP A 62 5.36 -7.22 1.32
N PHE A 63 5.97 -7.53 2.46
CA PHE A 63 5.38 -8.42 3.46
C PHE A 63 4.94 -7.61 4.68
N GLY A 64 3.64 -7.63 4.97
CA GLY A 64 3.05 -7.00 6.14
C GLY A 64 2.80 -8.02 7.23
N ALA A 65 3.25 -7.72 8.45
CA ALA A 65 2.94 -8.50 9.64
C ALA A 65 2.25 -7.60 10.67
N LEU A 66 0.97 -7.86 10.94
CA LEU A 66 0.27 -7.26 12.06
C LEU A 66 0.56 -8.07 13.33
N ARG A 67 0.88 -7.39 14.43
CA ARG A 67 0.94 -8.04 15.74
C ARG A 67 -0.47 -8.47 16.14
N PRO A 68 -0.66 -9.68 16.67
CA PRO A 68 -1.91 -10.04 17.32
C PRO A 68 -2.23 -9.02 18.42
N VAL A 69 -3.50 -8.69 18.58
CA VAL A 69 -3.92 -7.91 19.75
C VAL A 69 -3.73 -8.80 20.97
N ASP A 70 -2.96 -8.33 21.93
CA ASP A 70 -2.74 -9.04 23.19
C ASP A 70 -4.03 -8.94 24.01
N LEU A 71 -4.72 -10.06 24.18
CA LEU A 71 -6.03 -10.12 24.86
C LEU A 71 -5.88 -10.37 26.37
N ASP A 72 -4.65 -10.52 26.89
CA ASP A 72 -4.37 -10.79 28.30
C ASP A 72 -4.14 -9.51 29.14
N SER A 73 -4.49 -8.34 28.60
CA SER A 73 -4.41 -7.05 29.30
C SER A 73 -5.78 -6.61 29.84
N PHE A 74 -6.31 -7.32 30.84
CA PHE A 74 -7.46 -6.88 31.64
C PHE A 74 -7.19 -7.03 33.13
#